data_AF-A0A949I9A3-F1
#
_entry.id   AF-A0A949I9A3-F1
#
_cell.length_a   1.000
_cell.length_b   1.000
_cell.length_c   1.000
_cell.angle_alpha   90.00
_cell.angle_beta   90.00
_cell.angle_gamma   90.00
#
_symmetry.space_group_name_H-M   'P 1'
#
loop_
_entity.id
_entity.type
_entity.pdbx_description
1 polymer ?
#
loop_
_entity_poly.entity_id
_entity_poly.type
_entity_poly.pdbx_seq_one_letter_code
_entity_poly.pdbx_strand_id
1 'polypeptide(L)'
;MVTNYALEDRLAEPHEGPSQRSLALPRGEADAIAPARLDARVTKLQSSLPPLLRLGTSSWYFPGWRGLVWGERYTQSALSRHGLTAYSKHPLLRTVSIDRAYYRPLAAIDYARYAAQVGDEFRFMVKAPSMVCTAT
;
A
#
# COMPACT_ATOMS: atom_id res chain seq x y z
N MET A 1 -23.51 6.14 -16.10
CA MET A 1 -24.17 4.86 -15.77
C MET A 1 -23.72 3.82 -16.77
N VAL A 2 -22.77 2.95 -16.41
CA VAL A 2 -22.69 1.57 -16.92
C VAL A 2 -22.06 0.74 -15.80
N THR A 3 -22.90 -0.07 -15.18
CA THR A 3 -22.57 -1.19 -14.30
C THR A 3 -21.97 -2.30 -15.14
N ASN A 4 -20.99 -3.06 -14.62
CA ASN A 4 -20.89 -4.45 -15.06
C ASN A 4 -20.38 -5.34 -13.93
N TYR A 5 -21.33 -5.93 -13.20
CA TYR A 5 -21.17 -7.20 -12.51
C TYR A 5 -22.21 -8.15 -13.08
N ALA A 6 -21.71 -9.33 -13.46
CA ALA A 6 -22.41 -10.57 -13.82
C ALA A 6 -23.14 -10.61 -15.18
N LEU A 7 -22.54 -11.32 -16.14
CA LEU A 7 -23.07 -12.58 -16.69
C LEU A 7 -22.10 -13.12 -17.74
N GLU A 8 -21.40 -14.20 -17.39
CA GLU A 8 -21.00 -15.26 -18.33
C GLU A 8 -20.64 -16.48 -17.48
N ASP A 9 -21.68 -17.27 -17.18
CA ASP A 9 -21.56 -18.63 -16.72
C ASP A 9 -21.69 -19.51 -17.97
N ARG A 10 -20.55 -19.99 -18.48
CA ARG A 10 -20.45 -21.07 -19.48
C ARG A 10 -19.02 -21.65 -19.48
N LEU A 11 -18.89 -22.74 -18.72
CA LEU A 11 -17.92 -23.84 -18.87
C LEU A 11 -16.45 -23.43 -19.07
N ALA A 12 -15.79 -23.06 -17.98
CA ALA A 12 -14.34 -23.10 -17.87
C ALA A 12 -13.96 -24.15 -16.81
N GLU A 13 -13.17 -25.14 -17.23
CA GLU A 13 -12.54 -26.16 -16.40
C GLU A 13 -11.92 -25.56 -15.12
N PRO A 14 -11.93 -26.28 -13.97
CA PRO A 14 -11.36 -25.77 -12.74
C PRO A 14 -9.86 -25.49 -12.93
N HIS A 15 -9.49 -24.22 -13.01
CA HIS A 15 -8.09 -23.81 -12.97
C HIS A 15 -7.57 -23.99 -11.54
N GLU A 16 -6.99 -25.16 -11.26
CA GLU A 16 -6.19 -25.40 -10.06
C GLU A 16 -5.03 -24.39 -10.04
N GLY A 17 -5.22 -23.27 -9.34
CA GLY A 17 -4.13 -22.39 -8.96
C GLY A 17 -3.14 -23.16 -8.08
N PRO A 18 -1.83 -22.92 -8.20
CA PRO A 18 -0.83 -23.72 -7.51
C PRO A 18 -1.12 -23.76 -6.00
N SER A 19 -1.34 -24.98 -5.53
CA SER A 19 -1.55 -25.36 -4.13
C SER A 19 -0.54 -24.66 -3.23
N GLN A 20 -1.04 -23.81 -2.32
CA GLN A 20 -0.23 -23.17 -1.28
C GLN A 20 0.20 -24.23 -0.26
N ARG A 21 1.19 -25.04 -0.61
CA ARG A 21 1.96 -25.81 0.36
C ARG A 21 2.77 -24.82 1.19
N SER A 22 2.24 -24.53 2.37
CA SER A 22 2.89 -23.70 3.38
C SER A 22 4.18 -24.37 3.84
N LEU A 23 5.30 -23.94 3.28
CA LEU A 23 6.61 -24.12 3.90
C LEU A 23 6.74 -23.03 4.96
N ALA A 24 6.70 -23.42 6.23
CA ALA A 24 6.88 -22.52 7.35
C ALA A 24 8.22 -21.79 7.21
N LEU A 25 8.17 -20.47 6.99
CA LEU A 25 9.34 -19.60 7.03
C LEU A 25 9.75 -19.38 8.49
N PRO A 26 11.06 -19.34 8.79
CA PRO A 26 11.54 -19.16 10.16
C PRO A 26 11.06 -17.82 10.71
N ARG A 27 10.49 -17.86 11.92
CA ARG A 27 10.12 -16.67 12.71
C ARG A 27 11.40 -15.96 13.17
N GLY A 28 11.89 -15.03 12.36
CA GLY A 28 12.84 -14.02 12.78
C GLY A 28 12.15 -12.65 12.72
N GLU A 29 12.16 -11.90 13.84
CA GLU A 29 11.93 -10.45 13.85
C GLU A 29 10.62 -9.96 13.16
N ALA A 30 9.49 -10.55 13.54
CA ALA A 30 8.24 -10.57 12.77
C ALA A 30 7.47 -9.23 12.58
N ASP A 31 7.99 -8.07 13.01
CA ASP A 31 7.28 -6.79 12.94
C ASP A 31 7.93 -5.74 12.01
N ALA A 32 9.17 -5.92 11.58
CA ALA A 32 9.86 -4.94 10.73
C ALA A 32 9.79 -5.34 9.24
N ILE A 33 9.01 -4.59 8.45
CA ILE A 33 9.06 -4.70 6.98
C ILE A 33 10.34 -4.01 6.50
N ALA A 34 11.22 -4.73 5.81
CA ALA A 34 12.43 -4.15 5.25
C ALA A 34 12.11 -3.42 3.93
N PRO A 35 12.61 -2.18 3.72
CA PRO A 35 12.50 -1.50 2.43
C PRO A 35 13.35 -2.20 1.37
N ALA A 36 12.95 -2.09 0.11
CA ALA A 36 13.74 -2.59 -1.01
C ALA A 36 15.08 -1.82 -1.14
N ARG A 37 16.13 -2.53 -1.57
CA ARG A 37 17.36 -1.88 -2.01
C ARG A 37 17.13 -1.24 -3.37
N LEU A 38 17.30 0.08 -3.45
CA LEU A 38 17.02 0.85 -4.67
C LEU A 38 18.31 1.18 -5.44
N ASP A 39 18.17 1.26 -6.75
CA ASP A 39 19.23 1.69 -7.66
C ASP A 39 19.49 3.20 -7.52
N ALA A 40 20.74 3.64 -7.71
CA ALA A 40 21.13 5.05 -7.65
C ALA A 40 20.34 5.96 -8.62
N ARG A 41 19.82 5.39 -9.71
CA ARG A 41 18.91 6.07 -10.65
C ARG A 41 17.65 6.60 -10.00
N VAL A 42 17.12 5.91 -8.98
CA VAL A 42 15.93 6.35 -8.23
C VAL A 42 16.22 7.63 -7.46
N THR A 43 17.36 7.67 -6.76
CA THR A 43 17.81 8.87 -6.04
C THR A 43 18.12 10.02 -6.99
N LYS A 44 18.78 9.74 -8.12
CA LYS A 44 19.05 10.75 -9.16
C LYS A 44 17.76 11.36 -9.70
N LEU A 45 16.74 10.53 -9.96
CA LEU A 45 15.42 11.00 -10.38
C LEU A 45 14.75 11.84 -9.29
N GLN A 46 14.80 11.40 -8.04
CA GLN A 46 14.23 12.16 -6.91
C GLN A 46 14.82 13.57 -6.84
N SER A 47 16.13 13.72 -7.01
CA SER A 47 16.81 15.04 -7.01
C SER A 47 16.46 15.92 -8.21
N SER A 48 15.98 15.36 -9.32
CA SER A 48 15.58 16.15 -10.49
C SER A 48 14.11 16.57 -10.50
N LEU A 49 13.29 16.05 -9.58
CA LEU A 49 11.86 16.39 -9.50
C LEU A 49 11.63 17.66 -8.68
N PRO A 50 10.63 18.50 -9.04
CA PRO A 50 10.26 19.66 -8.25
C PRO A 50 9.89 19.27 -6.80
N PRO A 51 10.28 20.07 -5.78
CA PRO A 51 10.06 19.73 -4.38
C PRO A 51 8.57 19.61 -4.02
N LEU A 52 7.68 20.28 -4.75
CA LEU A 52 6.23 20.23 -4.55
C LEU A 52 5.56 18.98 -5.14
N LEU A 53 6.18 18.29 -6.11
CA LEU A 53 5.60 17.11 -6.75
C LEU A 53 5.67 15.88 -5.83
N ARG A 54 4.51 15.35 -5.41
CA ARG A 54 4.45 14.14 -4.56
C ARG A 54 3.85 12.98 -5.35
N LEU A 55 4.64 11.94 -5.56
CA LEU A 55 4.16 10.68 -6.12
C LEU A 55 3.79 9.74 -4.98
N GLY A 56 2.77 8.93 -5.22
CA GLY A 56 2.22 8.03 -4.21
C GLY A 56 1.22 7.05 -4.81
N THR A 57 0.73 6.16 -3.97
CA THR A 57 -0.20 5.08 -4.35
C THR A 57 -1.49 5.16 -3.53
N SER A 58 -2.49 4.37 -3.93
CA SER A 58 -3.78 4.30 -3.21
C SER A 58 -3.76 3.40 -1.96
N SER A 59 -2.62 2.75 -1.71
CA SER A 59 -2.39 1.86 -0.56
C SER A 59 -0.90 1.62 -0.37
N TRP A 60 -0.50 0.96 0.72
CA TRP A 60 0.90 0.61 1.02
C TRP A 60 1.10 -0.90 1.25
N TYR A 61 0.20 -1.76 0.78
CA TYR A 61 0.20 -3.17 1.19
C TYR A 61 0.12 -4.19 0.06
N PHE A 62 0.49 -3.80 -1.16
CA PHE A 62 0.52 -4.74 -2.28
C PHE A 62 1.79 -5.61 -2.25
N PRO A 63 1.67 -6.96 -2.09
CA PRO A 63 2.84 -7.84 -2.03
C PRO A 63 3.67 -7.87 -3.32
N GLY A 64 3.05 -7.54 -4.46
CA GLY A 64 3.71 -7.52 -5.76
C GLY A 64 4.81 -6.47 -5.91
N TRP A 65 4.94 -5.52 -4.98
CA TRP A 65 6.02 -4.54 -4.96
C TRP A 65 7.33 -5.04 -4.33
N ARG A 66 7.48 -6.34 -4.11
CA ARG A 66 8.79 -6.91 -3.70
C ARG A 66 9.88 -6.56 -4.72
N GLY A 67 11.01 -6.09 -4.22
CA GLY A 67 12.14 -5.59 -5.03
C GLY A 67 11.95 -4.16 -5.53
N LEU A 68 10.77 -3.57 -5.34
CA LEU A 68 10.47 -2.19 -5.70
C LEU A 68 10.26 -1.32 -4.46
N VAL A 69 9.52 -1.82 -3.47
CA VAL A 69 9.22 -1.13 -2.21
C VAL A 69 9.65 -1.98 -1.02
N TRP A 70 9.47 -3.31 -1.08
CA TRP A 70 9.84 -4.25 -0.01
C TRP A 70 11.08 -5.05 -0.36
N GLY A 71 11.97 -5.30 0.60
CA GLY A 71 13.15 -6.15 0.38
C GLY A 71 12.79 -7.62 0.16
N GLU A 72 11.83 -8.12 0.93
CA GLU A 72 11.48 -9.55 0.98
C GLU A 72 10.02 -9.83 0.59
N ARG A 73 9.65 -11.12 0.60
CA ARG A 73 8.26 -11.54 0.46
C ARG A 73 7.53 -11.34 1.80
N TYR A 74 6.43 -10.61 1.77
CA TYR A 74 5.55 -10.41 2.91
C TYR A 74 4.09 -10.70 2.53
N THR A 75 3.29 -11.09 3.52
CA THR A 75 1.85 -11.22 3.32
C THR A 75 1.21 -9.82 3.25
N GLN A 76 0.10 -9.70 2.54
CA GLN A 76 -0.67 -8.45 2.49
C GLN A 76 -1.06 -7.96 3.89
N SER A 77 -1.45 -8.88 4.79
CA SER A 77 -1.83 -8.55 6.17
C SER A 77 -0.67 -8.05 7.01
N ALA A 78 0.57 -8.50 6.76
CA ALA A 78 1.76 -7.97 7.41
C ALA A 78 2.08 -6.56 6.88
N LEU A 79 2.07 -6.38 5.55
CA LEU A 79 2.32 -5.08 4.93
C LEU A 79 1.28 -4.02 5.31
N SER A 80 0.01 -4.39 5.41
CA SER A 80 -1.06 -3.48 5.82
C SER A 80 -0.82 -2.91 7.22
N ARG A 81 -0.32 -3.74 8.15
CA ARG A 81 -0.07 -3.35 9.54
C ARG A 81 1.26 -2.66 9.76
N HIS A 82 2.31 -3.09 9.08
CA HIS A 82 3.70 -2.72 9.41
C HIS A 82 4.48 -2.10 8.23
N GLY A 83 3.89 -2.08 7.02
CA GLY A 83 4.59 -1.68 5.80
C GLY A 83 4.70 -0.17 5.57
N LEU A 84 3.91 0.65 6.26
CA LEU A 84 3.90 2.11 6.02
C LEU A 84 5.26 2.76 6.31
N THR A 85 5.94 2.34 7.38
CA THR A 85 7.29 2.81 7.70
C THR A 85 8.25 2.53 6.54
N ALA A 86 8.28 1.30 6.01
CA ALA A 86 9.13 0.92 4.89
C ALA A 86 8.74 1.62 3.58
N TYR A 87 7.44 1.77 3.32
CA TYR A 87 6.90 2.50 2.16
C TYR A 87 7.45 3.93 2.12
N SER A 88 7.40 4.62 3.26
CA SER A 88 7.84 6.01 3.38
C SER A 88 9.35 6.21 3.17
N LYS A 89 10.15 5.13 3.17
CA LYS A 89 11.58 5.19 2.87
C LYS A 89 11.87 5.21 1.37
N HIS A 90 10.89 4.95 0.51
CA HIS A 90 11.09 5.01 -0.94
C HIS A 90 11.21 6.48 -1.40
N PRO A 91 12.34 6.93 -1.99
CA PRO A 91 12.61 8.35 -2.24
C PRO A 91 11.56 9.07 -3.11
N LEU A 92 10.95 8.34 -4.05
CA LEU A 92 9.92 8.89 -4.92
C LEU A 92 8.51 8.86 -4.31
N LEU A 93 8.23 7.97 -3.34
CA LEU A 93 6.89 7.79 -2.79
C LEU A 93 6.75 8.63 -1.53
N ARG A 94 6.31 9.89 -1.71
CA ARG A 94 6.24 10.91 -0.66
C ARG A 94 4.81 11.20 -0.18
N THR A 95 3.84 10.44 -0.69
CA THR A 95 2.45 10.50 -0.24
C THR A 95 1.78 9.14 -0.41
N VAL A 96 0.68 8.91 0.30
CA VAL A 96 -0.20 7.76 0.09
C VAL A 96 -1.66 8.17 0.34
N SER A 97 -2.62 7.52 -0.32
CA SER A 97 -4.03 7.72 0.03
C SER A 97 -4.48 6.78 1.15
N ILE A 98 -5.43 7.27 1.95
CA ILE A 98 -6.14 6.51 2.98
C ILE A 98 -7.59 6.39 2.56
N ASP A 99 -7.91 5.28 1.90
CA ASP A 99 -9.23 5.05 1.32
C ASP A 99 -10.19 4.37 2.31
N ARG A 100 -9.68 3.71 3.35
CA ARG A 100 -10.54 3.06 4.38
C ARG A 100 -11.48 4.02 5.10
N ALA A 101 -11.13 5.32 5.14
CA ALA A 101 -11.96 6.38 5.70
C ALA A 101 -13.27 6.60 4.92
N TYR A 102 -13.33 6.17 3.65
CA TYR A 102 -14.55 6.22 2.83
C TYR A 102 -15.67 5.37 3.43
N TYR A 103 -15.35 4.13 3.84
CA TYR A 103 -16.33 3.17 4.35
C TYR A 103 -16.69 3.41 5.82
N ARG A 104 -15.73 3.90 6.61
CA ARG A 104 -15.93 4.24 8.01
C ARG A 104 -14.98 5.37 8.41
N PRO A 105 -15.49 6.50 8.95
CA PRO A 105 -14.64 7.56 9.46
C PRO A 105 -13.62 7.04 10.48
N LEU A 106 -12.39 7.54 10.39
CA LEU A 106 -11.32 7.17 11.31
C LEU A 106 -11.28 8.11 12.51
N ALA A 107 -10.95 7.55 13.66
CA ALA A 107 -10.66 8.35 14.84
C ALA A 107 -9.34 9.11 14.65
N ALA A 108 -9.22 10.29 15.26
CA ALA A 108 -8.01 11.11 15.21
C ALA A 108 -6.74 10.33 15.63
N ILE A 109 -6.86 9.42 16.60
CA ILE A 109 -5.76 8.57 17.06
C ILE A 109 -5.22 7.64 15.96
N ASP A 110 -6.06 7.18 15.04
CA ASP A 110 -5.60 6.33 13.94
C ASP A 110 -4.79 7.14 12.93
N TYR A 111 -5.18 8.39 12.64
CA TYR A 111 -4.36 9.29 11.84
C TYR A 111 -3.03 9.61 12.52
N ALA A 112 -3.03 9.86 13.84
CA ALA A 112 -1.81 10.09 14.60
C ALA A 112 -0.86 8.88 14.55
N ARG A 113 -1.40 7.66 14.64
CA ARG A 113 -0.61 6.42 14.48
C ARG A 113 0.02 6.28 13.09
N TYR A 114 -0.66 6.72 12.03
CA TYR A 114 -0.07 6.74 10.69
C TYR A 114 1.00 7.82 10.55
N ALA A 115 0.75 9.03 11.06
CA ALA A 115 1.72 10.12 11.03
C ALA A 115 3.02 9.77 11.77
N ALA A 116 2.93 9.07 12.90
CA ALA A 116 4.09 8.65 13.69
C ALA A 116 5.01 7.63 12.97
N GLN A 117 4.57 7.02 11.86
CA GLN A 117 5.36 6.03 11.10
C GLN A 117 6.19 6.64 9.96
N VAL A 118 5.96 7.91 9.64
CA VAL A 118 6.55 8.56 8.45
C VAL A 118 7.30 9.84 8.85
N GLY A 119 8.14 10.34 7.94
CA GLY A 119 8.86 11.61 8.18
C GLY A 119 7.96 12.84 7.99
N ASP A 120 8.37 13.97 8.56
CA ASP A 120 7.60 15.22 8.62
C ASP A 120 7.16 15.77 7.26
N GLU A 121 7.86 15.44 6.17
CA GLU A 121 7.53 15.90 4.81
C GLU A 121 6.56 14.98 4.05
N PHE A 122 6.27 13.81 4.60
CA PHE A 122 5.32 12.85 4.04
C PHE A 122 3.90 13.38 4.20
N ARG A 123 3.05 13.16 3.19
CA ARG A 123 1.65 13.62 3.22
C ARG A 123 0.69 12.46 3.03
N PHE A 124 -0.51 12.63 3.54
CA PHE A 124 -1.60 11.68 3.37
C PHE A 124 -2.72 12.34 2.58
N MET A 125 -3.28 11.62 1.60
CA MET A 125 -4.51 12.00 0.93
C MET A 125 -5.66 11.21 1.54
N VAL A 126 -6.52 11.85 2.32
CA VAL A 126 -7.62 11.15 3.00
C VAL A 126 -8.86 11.18 2.11
N LYS A 127 -9.38 10.00 1.77
CA LYS A 127 -10.65 9.91 1.03
C LYS A 127 -11.79 10.34 1.95
N ALA A 128 -12.61 11.28 1.49
CA ALA A 128 -13.77 11.73 2.24
C ALA A 128 -14.77 10.58 2.46
N PRO A 129 -15.46 10.54 3.63
CA PRO A 129 -16.46 9.51 3.92
C PRO A 129 -17.60 9.45 2.91
N SER A 130 -18.15 8.25 2.66
CA SER A 130 -19.29 8.06 1.75
C SER A 130 -20.51 8.89 2.15
N MET A 131 -20.76 9.08 3.45
CA MET A 131 -21.85 9.93 3.96
C MET A 131 -21.79 11.40 3.51
N VAL A 132 -20.65 11.87 3.01
CA VAL A 132 -20.46 13.22 2.45
C VAL A 132 -20.43 13.21 0.91
N CYS A 133 -20.03 12.08 0.31
CA CYS A 133 -19.73 11.99 -1.12
C CYS A 133 -20.80 11.27 -1.95
N THR A 134 -21.67 10.50 -1.31
CA THR A 134 -22.77 9.79 -1.97
C THR A 134 -24.03 10.64 -1.82
N ALA A 135 -24.41 11.32 -2.90
CA ALA A 135 -25.71 11.98 -2.98
C ALA A 135 -26.82 10.93 -2.99
N THR A 136 -27.79 11.05 -2.08
CA THR A 136 -29.09 10.37 -2.17
C THR A 136 -29.97 11.02 -3.22
#